data_AF-C7NUU0-F1
#
_entry.id   AF-C7NUU0-F1
#
_cell.length_a   1.000
_cell.length_b   1.000
_cell.length_c   1.000
_cell.angle_alpha   90.00
_cell.angle_beta   90.00
_cell.angle_gamma   90.00
#
_symmetry.space_group_name_H-M   'P 1'
#
loop_
_entity.id
_entity.type
_entity.pdbx_description
1 polymer ?
#
loop_
_entity_poly.entity_id
_entity_poly.type
_entity_poly.pdbx_seq_one_letter_code
_entity_poly.pdbx_strand_id
1 'polypeptide(L)'
;MVDDCVTDGERIATLLRAEIDGRETAGLDRLSVVEGEDREPSAPDGGPAVVDDDGRVLATLEPTSDGLVLGVRAGESTVQAHADDEFLRVDVTDEQVQVTVPTAAAVKRAVDLLVSVATER
;
A
#
# COMPACT_ATOMS: atom_id res chain seq x y z
N MET A 1 -28.90 7.44 3.06
CA MET A 1 -27.62 7.55 2.34
C MET A 1 -26.99 6.19 2.48
N VAL A 2 -27.06 5.36 1.44
CA VAL A 2 -26.27 4.12 1.41
C VAL A 2 -24.88 4.60 1.04
N ASP A 3 -23.94 4.46 1.95
CA ASP A 3 -22.55 4.75 1.65
C ASP A 3 -22.11 3.65 0.68
N ASP A 4 -22.08 3.98 -0.62
CA ASP A 4 -21.59 3.08 -1.68
C ASP A 4 -20.06 3.03 -1.56
N CYS A 5 -19.61 2.51 -0.41
CA CYS A 5 -18.22 2.32 -0.12
C CYS A 5 -17.76 1.12 -0.94
N VAL A 6 -16.90 1.38 -1.93
CA VAL A 6 -16.16 0.31 -2.60
C VAL A 6 -15.26 -0.33 -1.54
N THR A 7 -15.63 -1.51 -1.06
CA THR A 7 -14.87 -2.35 -0.12
C THR A 7 -14.18 -3.53 -0.82
N ASP A 8 -14.44 -3.72 -2.12
CA ASP A 8 -13.86 -4.79 -2.92
C ASP A 8 -12.34 -4.61 -3.04
N GLY A 9 -11.57 -5.56 -2.51
CA GLY A 9 -10.11 -5.48 -2.46
C GLY A 9 -9.45 -5.34 -3.83
N GLU A 10 -9.97 -6.00 -4.87
CA GLU A 10 -9.42 -5.92 -6.23
C GLU A 10 -9.62 -4.52 -6.82
N ARG A 11 -10.80 -3.94 -6.59
CA ARG A 11 -11.10 -2.58 -7.02
C ARG A 11 -10.30 -1.54 -6.24
N ILE A 12 -10.09 -1.76 -4.95
CA ILE A 12 -9.21 -0.89 -4.14
C ILE A 12 -7.76 -0.98 -4.64
N ALA A 13 -7.26 -2.17 -4.97
CA ALA A 13 -5.93 -2.36 -5.56
C ALA A 13 -5.79 -1.65 -6.91
N THR A 14 -6.82 -1.72 -7.75
CA THR A 14 -6.86 -1.01 -9.04
C THR A 14 -6.81 0.50 -8.85
N LEU A 15 -7.55 1.03 -7.87
CA LEU A 15 -7.54 2.45 -7.55
C LEU A 15 -6.18 2.90 -7.00
N LEU A 16 -5.57 2.12 -6.11
CA LEU A 16 -4.24 2.38 -5.60
C LEU A 16 -3.22 2.47 -6.74
N ARG A 17 -3.26 1.51 -7.68
CA ARG A 17 -2.37 1.51 -8.85
C ARG A 17 -2.58 2.75 -9.71
N ALA A 18 -3.83 3.09 -10.04
CA ALA A 18 -4.14 4.28 -10.81
C ALA A 18 -3.69 5.57 -10.12
N GLU A 19 -3.67 5.56 -8.78
CA GLU A 19 -3.22 6.70 -8.00
C GLU A 19 -1.71 6.88 -8.01
N ILE A 20 -0.97 5.78 -7.97
CA ILE A 20 0.50 5.76 -8.06
C ILE A 20 0.93 6.14 -9.49
N ASP A 21 0.33 5.51 -10.51
CA ASP A 21 0.66 5.73 -11.92
C ASP A 21 0.24 7.13 -12.41
N GLY A 22 -0.92 7.62 -11.94
CA GLY A 22 -1.53 8.86 -12.40
C GLY A 22 -0.98 10.14 -11.76
N ARG A 23 0.04 10.07 -10.89
CA ARG A 23 0.55 11.23 -10.16
C ARG A 23 2.06 11.38 -10.20
N GLU A 24 2.49 12.48 -10.80
CA GLU A 24 3.90 12.92 -10.84
C GLU A 24 4.23 13.92 -9.69
N THR A 25 3.36 14.06 -8.70
CA THR A 25 3.49 15.06 -7.63
C THR A 25 3.56 14.42 -6.25
N ALA A 26 4.27 15.07 -5.33
CA ALA A 26 4.40 14.67 -3.92
C ALA A 26 5.15 13.35 -3.68
N GLY A 27 6.17 13.04 -4.49
CA GLY A 27 7.03 11.87 -4.30
C GLY A 27 6.47 10.58 -4.90
N LEU A 28 5.30 10.66 -5.54
CA LEU A 28 4.68 9.55 -6.27
C LEU A 28 5.43 9.19 -7.56
N ASP A 29 6.19 10.14 -8.10
CA ASP A 29 7.19 9.93 -9.16
C ASP A 29 8.26 8.89 -8.80
N ARG A 30 8.37 8.51 -7.52
CA ARG A 30 9.31 7.50 -7.00
C ARG A 30 8.67 6.16 -6.75
N LEU A 31 7.35 6.03 -6.93
CA LEU A 31 6.63 4.81 -6.64
C LEU A 31 6.19 4.13 -7.93
N SER A 32 6.21 2.80 -7.94
CA SER A 32 5.68 2.01 -9.05
C SER A 32 5.05 0.72 -8.54
N VAL A 33 4.07 0.19 -9.27
CA VAL A 33 3.46 -1.11 -8.96
C VAL A 33 3.97 -2.16 -9.93
N VAL A 34 4.66 -3.18 -9.41
CA VAL A 34 5.21 -4.30 -10.18
C VAL A 34 4.44 -5.60 -9.89
N GLU A 35 4.36 -6.46 -10.90
CA GLU A 35 3.64 -7.73 -10.87
C GLU A 35 4.44 -8.80 -11.61
N GLY A 36 4.28 -10.07 -11.22
CA GLY A 36 4.85 -11.19 -11.97
C GLY A 36 6.38 -11.20 -12.06
N GLU A 37 6.91 -11.39 -13.27
CA GLU A 37 8.34 -11.61 -13.55
C GLU A 37 9.20 -10.34 -13.43
N ASP A 38 8.59 -9.15 -13.42
CA ASP A 38 9.28 -7.86 -13.22
C ASP A 38 9.69 -7.62 -11.75
N ARG A 39 9.36 -8.56 -10.85
CA ARG A 39 9.63 -8.46 -9.41
C ARG A 39 10.97 -9.07 -9.04
N GLU A 40 11.73 -8.41 -8.16
CA GLU A 40 12.95 -9.01 -7.60
C GLU A 40 12.66 -10.34 -6.89
N PRO A 41 13.51 -11.37 -7.05
CA PRO A 41 13.25 -12.75 -6.59
C PRO A 41 13.20 -12.92 -5.05
N SER A 42 13.41 -11.85 -4.28
CA SER A 42 13.36 -11.86 -2.79
C SER A 42 12.00 -11.41 -2.22
N ALA A 43 11.00 -11.24 -3.08
CA ALA A 43 9.63 -10.97 -2.69
C ALA A 43 8.86 -12.25 -2.34
N PRO A 44 7.91 -12.23 -1.37
CA PRO A 44 7.05 -13.37 -1.12
C PRO A 44 6.09 -13.58 -2.30
N ASP A 45 5.84 -14.84 -2.64
CA ASP A 45 5.01 -15.28 -3.76
C ASP A 45 3.63 -14.61 -3.85
N GLY A 46 3.27 -14.17 -5.06
CA GLY A 46 1.89 -14.28 -5.57
C GLY A 46 1.12 -12.99 -5.88
N GLY A 47 1.49 -11.84 -5.29
CA GLY A 47 0.71 -10.59 -5.42
C GLY A 47 1.46 -9.41 -6.03
N PRO A 48 0.75 -8.36 -6.49
CA PRO A 48 1.36 -7.08 -6.89
C PRO A 48 2.16 -6.46 -5.74
N ALA A 49 3.11 -5.59 -6.04
CA ALA A 49 3.87 -4.87 -5.02
C ALA A 49 4.18 -3.44 -5.42
N VAL A 50 4.26 -2.58 -4.39
CA VAL A 50 4.73 -1.21 -4.53
C VAL A 50 6.24 -1.19 -4.30
N VAL A 51 6.97 -0.61 -5.25
CA VAL A 51 8.42 -0.43 -5.21
C VAL A 51 8.80 1.05 -5.22
N ASP A 52 9.98 1.37 -4.69
CA ASP A 52 10.62 2.68 -4.86
C ASP A 52 11.36 2.81 -6.22
N ASP A 53 11.97 3.97 -6.46
CA ASP A 53 12.72 4.26 -7.71
C ASP A 53 14.01 3.43 -7.87
N ASP A 54 14.52 2.86 -6.79
CA ASP A 54 15.63 1.89 -6.79
C ASP A 54 15.14 0.44 -6.98
N GLY A 55 13.84 0.21 -7.14
CA GLY A 55 13.23 -1.12 -7.30
C GLY A 55 13.03 -1.87 -5.98
N ARG A 56 13.25 -1.24 -4.82
CA ARG A 56 13.07 -1.89 -3.52
C ARG A 56 11.59 -2.05 -3.21
N VAL A 57 11.22 -3.24 -2.75
CA VAL A 57 9.84 -3.53 -2.33
C VAL A 57 9.51 -2.80 -1.04
N LEU A 58 8.57 -1.86 -1.12
CA LEU A 58 8.03 -1.13 0.03
C LEU A 58 6.84 -1.87 0.66
N ALA A 59 5.95 -2.41 -0.18
CA ALA A 59 4.78 -3.16 0.28
C ALA A 59 4.31 -4.22 -0.72
N THR A 60 3.79 -5.35 -0.21
CA THR A 60 2.96 -6.29 -0.99
C THR A 60 1.51 -5.88 -0.98
N LEU A 61 0.77 -6.16 -2.05
CA LEU A 61 -0.66 -5.92 -2.18
C LEU A 61 -1.41 -7.26 -2.14
N GLU A 62 -2.33 -7.41 -1.20
CA GLU A 62 -3.20 -8.58 -1.08
C GLU A 62 -4.67 -8.14 -1.03
N PRO A 63 -5.42 -8.28 -2.14
CA PRO A 63 -6.86 -8.11 -2.14
C PRO A 63 -7.55 -9.13 -1.22
N THR A 64 -8.46 -8.67 -0.37
CA THR A 64 -9.23 -9.50 0.57
C THR A 64 -10.71 -9.11 0.54
N SER A 65 -11.55 -9.91 1.21
CA SER A 65 -12.97 -9.60 1.41
C SER A 65 -13.20 -8.36 2.29
N ASP A 66 -12.21 -7.96 3.09
CA ASP A 66 -12.26 -6.81 4.00
C ASP A 66 -11.64 -5.53 3.40
N GLY A 67 -11.14 -5.60 2.16
CA GLY A 67 -10.49 -4.50 1.46
C GLY A 67 -9.12 -4.92 0.91
N LEU A 68 -8.17 -4.00 0.84
CA LEU A 68 -6.81 -4.28 0.40
C LEU A 68 -5.85 -4.32 1.59
N VAL A 69 -5.09 -5.40 1.74
CA VAL A 69 -4.02 -5.50 2.74
C VAL A 69 -2.69 -5.12 2.11
N LEU A 70 -1.95 -4.24 2.79
CA LEU A 70 -0.59 -3.85 2.45
C LEU A 70 0.38 -4.51 3.44
N GLY A 71 1.24 -5.40 2.96
CA GLY A 71 2.33 -5.95 3.76
C GLY A 71 3.55 -5.04 3.66
N VAL A 72 3.67 -4.08 4.57
CA VAL A 72 4.71 -3.05 4.55
C VAL A 72 6.01 -3.60 5.13
N ARG A 73 7.10 -3.49 4.36
CA ARG A 73 8.44 -3.99 4.74
C ARG A 73 9.32 -2.95 5.45
N ALA A 74 8.89 -1.70 5.53
CA ALA A 74 9.67 -0.60 6.10
C ALA A 74 9.47 -0.42 7.62
N GLY A 75 10.27 0.49 8.19
CA GLY A 75 10.41 0.69 9.64
C GLY A 75 9.10 0.89 10.37
N GLU A 76 8.91 0.11 11.43
CA GLU A 76 7.73 0.10 12.31
C GLU A 76 7.32 1.51 12.76
N SER A 77 8.30 2.40 13.02
CA SER A 77 8.11 3.78 13.46
C SER A 77 7.27 4.63 12.51
N THR A 78 7.48 4.49 11.19
CA THR A 78 6.74 5.23 10.15
C THR A 78 5.28 4.83 10.14
N VAL A 79 5.04 3.52 10.17
CA VAL A 79 3.69 2.98 10.06
C VAL A 79 2.90 3.26 11.35
N GLN A 80 3.57 3.26 12.52
CA GLN A 80 2.96 3.68 13.78
C GLN A 80 2.45 5.13 13.75
N ALA A 81 3.10 6.05 13.03
CA ALA A 81 2.60 7.42 12.89
C ALA A 81 1.25 7.50 12.17
N HIS A 82 0.88 6.46 11.43
CA HIS A 82 -0.40 6.30 10.74
C HIS A 82 -1.36 5.33 11.43
N ALA A 83 -0.99 4.76 12.60
CA ALA A 83 -1.83 3.80 13.31
C ALA A 83 -3.13 4.40 13.86
N ASP A 84 -3.15 5.70 14.15
CA ASP A 84 -4.34 6.44 14.58
C ASP A 84 -5.19 6.97 13.41
N ASP A 85 -4.85 6.66 12.15
CA ASP A 85 -5.65 7.09 10.99
C ASP A 85 -7.00 6.35 10.98
N GLU A 86 -8.11 7.10 11.06
CA GLU A 86 -9.46 6.54 11.13
C GLU A 86 -9.88 5.74 9.88
N PHE A 87 -9.15 5.89 8.77
CA PHE A 87 -9.42 5.23 7.50
C PHE A 87 -8.58 3.97 7.27
N LEU A 88 -7.51 3.76 8.04
CA LEU A 88 -6.62 2.61 7.92
C LEU A 88 -6.75 1.70 9.15
N ARG A 89 -6.49 0.41 9.00
CA ARG A 89 -6.31 -0.50 10.14
C ARG A 89 -4.89 -1.02 10.11
N VAL A 90 -4.11 -0.68 11.12
CA VAL A 90 -2.71 -1.11 11.24
C VAL A 90 -2.63 -2.27 12.24
N ASP A 91 -2.06 -3.38 11.79
CA ASP A 91 -1.73 -4.53 12.61
C ASP A 91 -0.21 -4.75 12.55
N VAL A 92 0.45 -4.66 13.71
CA VAL A 92 1.90 -4.79 13.82
C VAL A 92 2.20 -6.17 14.40
N THR A 93 2.94 -6.97 13.63
CA THR A 93 3.43 -8.30 14.06
C THR A 93 4.95 -8.30 14.17
N ASP A 94 5.53 -9.28 14.86
CA ASP A 94 6.99 -9.41 15.02
C ASP A 94 7.76 -9.53 13.68
N GLU A 95 7.09 -9.89 12.57
CA GLU A 95 7.72 -10.18 11.28
C GLU A 95 7.39 -9.14 10.19
N GLN A 96 6.27 -8.42 10.31
CA GLN A 96 5.79 -7.46 9.31
C GLN A 96 4.71 -6.51 9.85
N VAL A 97 4.54 -5.36 9.20
CA VAL A 97 3.42 -4.47 9.46
C VAL A 97 2.36 -4.64 8.37
N GLN A 98 1.14 -4.97 8.77
CA GLN A 98 0.00 -5.08 7.87
C GLN A 98 -0.89 -3.85 7.98
N VAL A 99 -1.21 -3.24 6.85
CA VAL A 99 -2.14 -2.09 6.78
C VAL A 99 -3.33 -2.48 5.93
N THR A 100 -4.52 -2.54 6.52
CA THR A 100 -5.77 -2.75 5.78
C THR A 100 -6.32 -1.41 5.30
N VAL A 101 -6.64 -1.34 4.02
CA VAL A 101 -7.33 -0.26 3.32
C VAL A 101 -8.77 -0.75 3.07
N PRO A 102 -9.72 -0.44 3.97
CA PRO A 102 -11.05 -1.05 3.96
C PRO A 102 -11.96 -0.52 2.85
N THR A 103 -11.65 0.67 2.32
CA THR A 103 -12.51 1.35 1.34
C THR A 103 -11.69 2.13 0.32
N ALA A 104 -12.29 2.43 -0.83
CA ALA A 104 -11.71 3.33 -1.83
C ALA A 104 -11.38 4.72 -1.27
N ALA A 105 -12.14 5.23 -0.28
CA ALA A 105 -11.86 6.52 0.34
C ALA A 105 -10.53 6.54 1.10
N ALA A 106 -10.09 5.38 1.61
CA ALA A 106 -8.84 5.22 2.33
C ALA A 106 -7.60 5.13 1.40
N VAL A 107 -7.77 4.99 0.08
CA VAL A 107 -6.66 4.83 -0.88
C VAL A 107 -5.68 6.00 -0.82
N LYS A 108 -6.16 7.24 -0.66
CA LYS A 108 -5.27 8.40 -0.54
C LYS A 108 -4.37 8.30 0.70
N ARG A 109 -4.90 7.83 1.83
CA ARG A 109 -4.14 7.64 3.07
C ARG A 109 -3.11 6.53 2.94
N ALA A 110 -3.47 5.45 2.25
CA ALA A 110 -2.53 4.39 1.91
C ALA A 110 -1.36 4.90 1.06
N VAL A 111 -1.63 5.77 0.08
CA VAL A 111 -0.59 6.40 -0.75
C VAL A 111 0.30 7.33 0.07
N ASP A 112 -0.28 8.18 0.92
CA ASP A 112 0.49 9.07 1.81
C ASP A 112 1.45 8.25 2.70
N LEU A 113 0.98 7.13 3.26
CA LEU A 113 1.81 6.21 4.04
C LEU A 113 2.98 5.63 3.23
N LEU A 114 2.73 5.18 2.00
CA LEU A 114 3.77 4.61 1.12
C LEU A 114 4.83 5.66 0.75
N VAL A 115 4.43 6.92 0.55
CA VAL A 115 5.36 8.03 0.31
C VAL A 115 6.20 8.34 1.55
N SER A 116 5.61 8.36 2.75
CA SER A 116 6.34 8.53 4.01
C SER A 116 7.39 7.43 4.18
N VAL A 117 6.98 6.17 3.96
CA VAL A 117 7.85 4.99 3.98
C VAL A 117 9.02 5.13 2.99
N ALA A 118 8.77 5.60 1.77
CA ALA A 118 9.82 5.81 0.78
C ALA A 118 10.78 6.95 1.14
N THR A 119 10.36 7.89 2.00
CA THR A 119 11.12 9.10 2.36
C THR A 119 12.00 8.90 3.59
N GLU A 120 11.65 8.00 4.51
CA GLU A 120 12.40 7.70 5.75
C GLU A 120 13.69 6.88 5.54
N ARG A 121 14.39 7.09 4.42
CA ARG A 121 15.66 6.44 4.10
C ARG A 121 16.78 6.82 5.05
#